data_AF-A0A0L0G437-F1
#
_entry.id   AF-A0A0L0G437-F1
#
_cell.length_a   1.000
_cell.length_b   1.000
_cell.length_c   1.000
_cell.angle_alpha   90.00
_cell.angle_beta   90.00
_cell.angle_gamma   90.00
#
_symmetry.space_group_name_H-M   'P 1'
#
loop_
_entity.id
_entity.type
_entity.pdbx_description
1 polymer ?
#
loop_
_entity_poly.entity_id
_entity_poly.type
_entity_poly.pdbx_seq_one_letter_code
_entity_poly.pdbx_strand_id
1 'polypeptide(L)'
;MTGASPIEGLRICSLLPSSTDIVGRLGLQDYLVACTHCCNELPGRDLLNAVSAGELQRVTVSAIDPDTMTQAEIDLKVKQSVHHGVSLYQLDDAKLKIAHPTMILTQALCTVCATSYSTVIDTCNRLGDTFKEKTGCDVKVLNLEPHSCKDVARTFVEVAEHCGVKERGEALRDEFMDGMQRIQAAVESVELPTSTRKPRVYVVEWLDPPFDGGHWVPEQIRYGGCDPVFNPECDRSKQRSWKEIAESDIDVVLESQGRTGSAGAKQFE
;
A
#
# COMPACT_ATOMS: atom_id res chain seq x y z
N MET A 1 -32.18 3.04 3.83
CA MET A 1 -31.65 2.55 2.55
C MET A 1 -30.96 1.22 2.83
N THR A 2 -31.51 0.11 2.37
CA THR A 2 -30.91 -1.22 2.50
C THR A 2 -29.70 -1.26 1.57
N GLY A 3 -28.57 -0.71 2.02
CA GLY A 3 -27.30 -0.82 1.30
C GLY A 3 -26.97 -2.29 1.11
N ALA A 4 -26.35 -2.64 -0.02
CA ALA A 4 -25.98 -4.01 -0.32
C ALA A 4 -25.22 -4.63 0.87
N SER A 5 -25.62 -5.84 1.23
CA SER A 5 -24.97 -6.65 2.25
C SER A 5 -23.73 -7.31 1.65
N PRO A 6 -22.64 -7.48 2.42
CA PRO A 6 -21.49 -8.22 1.96
C PRO A 6 -21.85 -9.64 1.53
N ILE A 7 -21.07 -10.23 0.63
CA ILE A 7 -21.30 -11.61 0.16
C ILE A 7 -21.33 -12.60 1.33
N GLU A 8 -22.15 -13.64 1.20
CA GLU A 8 -22.22 -14.70 2.19
C GLU A 8 -20.86 -15.40 2.36
N GLY A 9 -20.47 -15.70 3.60
CA GLY A 9 -19.20 -16.34 3.89
C GLY A 9 -17.96 -15.47 3.69
N LEU A 10 -18.11 -14.14 3.56
CA LEU A 10 -16.97 -13.22 3.39
C LEU A 10 -16.00 -13.29 4.58
N ARG A 11 -14.73 -13.55 4.28
CA ARG A 11 -13.62 -13.60 5.25
C ARG A 11 -12.38 -13.02 4.57
N ILE A 12 -12.03 -11.80 4.91
CA ILE A 12 -10.99 -11.02 4.23
C ILE A 12 -9.64 -11.22 4.92
N CYS A 13 -8.64 -11.59 4.12
CA CYS A 13 -7.23 -11.50 4.46
C CYS A 13 -6.60 -10.35 3.66
N SER A 14 -6.04 -9.35 4.33
CA SER A 14 -5.43 -8.19 3.69
C SER A 14 -3.91 -8.20 3.86
N LEU A 15 -3.16 -8.33 2.75
CA LEU A 15 -1.71 -8.46 2.78
C LEU A 15 -0.96 -7.12 2.68
N LEU A 16 -1.69 -5.99 2.60
CA LEU A 16 -1.11 -4.64 2.59
C LEU A 16 -1.82 -3.70 3.56
N PRO A 17 -1.11 -2.67 4.09
CA PRO A 17 -1.74 -1.62 4.87
C PRO A 17 -2.82 -0.87 4.08
N SER A 18 -2.53 -0.50 2.84
CA SER A 18 -3.49 0.21 1.97
C SER A 18 -4.77 -0.58 1.73
N SER A 19 -4.69 -1.88 1.44
CA SER A 19 -5.89 -2.72 1.30
C SER A 19 -6.64 -2.92 2.61
N THR A 20 -5.94 -2.88 3.75
CA THR A 20 -6.56 -2.93 5.08
C THR A 20 -7.38 -1.66 5.33
N ASP A 21 -6.83 -0.49 4.99
CA ASP A 21 -7.56 0.78 5.06
C ASP A 21 -8.81 0.80 4.18
N ILE A 22 -8.72 0.26 2.96
CA ILE A 22 -9.89 0.15 2.06
C ILE A 22 -10.99 -0.69 2.72
N VAL A 23 -10.66 -1.84 3.31
CA VAL A 23 -11.63 -2.69 4.04
C VAL A 23 -12.34 -1.90 5.14
N GLY A 24 -11.60 -1.10 5.92
CA GLY A 24 -12.20 -0.28 6.97
C GLY A 24 -13.12 0.82 6.44
N ARG A 25 -12.68 1.55 5.41
CA ARG A 25 -13.49 2.63 4.80
C ARG A 25 -14.75 2.10 4.10
N LEU A 26 -14.75 0.86 3.64
CA LEU A 26 -15.94 0.18 3.10
C LEU A 26 -16.92 -0.33 4.18
N GLY A 27 -16.56 -0.18 5.47
CA GLY A 27 -17.35 -0.69 6.58
C GLY A 27 -17.33 -2.23 6.65
N LEU A 28 -16.19 -2.84 6.32
CA LEU A 28 -15.99 -4.30 6.28
C LEU A 28 -15.03 -4.80 7.39
N GLN A 29 -14.77 -3.99 8.41
CA GLN A 29 -13.82 -4.26 9.49
C GLN A 29 -14.06 -5.58 10.23
N ASP A 30 -15.33 -5.98 10.37
CA ASP A 30 -15.74 -7.22 11.06
C ASP A 30 -15.50 -8.47 10.21
N TYR A 31 -15.34 -8.30 8.89
CA TYR A 31 -15.03 -9.38 7.96
C TYR A 31 -13.51 -9.60 7.80
N LEU A 32 -12.69 -8.72 8.38
CA LEU A 32 -11.23 -8.86 8.36
C LEU A 32 -10.79 -9.93 9.37
N VAL A 33 -10.36 -11.09 8.86
CA VAL A 33 -9.91 -12.24 9.66
C VAL A 33 -8.39 -12.39 9.70
N ALA A 34 -7.69 -11.74 8.76
CA ALA A 34 -6.25 -11.70 8.75
C ALA A 34 -5.70 -10.40 8.12
N CYS A 35 -4.55 -9.95 8.61
CA CYS A 35 -3.86 -8.79 8.06
C CYS A 35 -2.33 -8.96 8.04
N THR A 36 -1.64 -8.07 7.34
CA THR A 36 -0.18 -7.93 7.44
C THR A 36 0.25 -7.49 8.84
N HIS A 37 1.50 -7.80 9.19
CA HIS A 37 2.15 -7.46 10.47
C HIS A 37 2.27 -5.95 10.70
N CYS A 38 2.23 -5.14 9.64
CA CYS A 38 2.34 -3.69 9.73
C CYS A 38 1.06 -3.00 10.22
N CYS A 39 -0.10 -3.67 10.21
CA CYS A 39 -1.38 -3.06 10.55
C CYS A 39 -1.65 -3.15 12.06
N ASN A 40 -1.78 -2.01 12.73
CA ASN A 40 -2.09 -1.90 14.15
C ASN A 40 -3.53 -1.43 14.41
N GLU A 41 -4.07 -0.60 13.54
CA GLU A 41 -5.40 0.00 13.67
C GLU A 41 -6.08 0.09 12.32
N LEU A 42 -7.40 0.24 12.35
CA LEU A 42 -8.25 0.43 11.19
C LEU A 42 -9.46 1.27 11.63
N PRO A 43 -10.06 2.11 10.76
CA PRO A 43 -11.24 2.88 11.12
C PRO A 43 -12.35 2.00 11.72
N GLY A 44 -12.67 2.22 13.00
CA GLY A 44 -13.71 1.48 13.72
C GLY A 44 -13.27 0.14 14.32
N ARG A 45 -11.99 -0.25 14.25
CA ARG A 45 -11.48 -1.49 14.90
C ARG A 45 -10.02 -1.36 15.31
N ASP A 46 -9.75 -1.60 16.60
CA ASP A 46 -8.39 -1.80 17.11
C ASP A 46 -7.91 -3.22 16.74
N LEU A 47 -6.93 -3.31 15.83
CA LEU A 47 -6.45 -4.60 15.34
C LEU A 47 -5.54 -5.29 16.35
N LEU A 48 -4.88 -4.56 17.25
CA LEU A 48 -4.07 -5.16 18.30
C LEU A 48 -4.93 -5.94 19.29
N ASN A 49 -6.03 -5.33 19.74
CA ASN A 49 -6.98 -5.99 20.62
C ASN A 49 -7.65 -7.20 19.94
N ALA A 50 -8.03 -7.06 18.66
CA ALA A 50 -8.58 -8.18 17.89
C ALA A 50 -7.59 -9.35 17.75
N VAL A 51 -6.29 -9.06 17.58
CA VAL A 51 -5.24 -10.09 17.56
C VAL A 51 -5.10 -10.75 18.92
N SER A 52 -5.05 -9.98 20.01
CA SER A 52 -4.96 -10.51 21.38
C SER A 52 -6.18 -11.35 21.78
N ALA A 53 -7.36 -11.01 21.27
CA ALA A 53 -8.59 -11.78 21.46
C ALA A 53 -8.68 -13.03 20.55
N GLY A 54 -7.77 -13.20 19.59
CA GLY A 54 -7.77 -14.32 18.64
C GLY A 54 -8.74 -14.16 17.46
N GLU A 55 -9.40 -13.01 17.33
CA GLU A 55 -10.38 -12.70 16.27
C GLU A 55 -9.73 -12.30 14.93
N LEU A 56 -8.46 -11.91 14.96
CA LEU A 56 -7.68 -11.48 13.80
C LEU A 56 -6.29 -12.11 13.82
N GLN A 57 -5.81 -12.57 12.67
CA GLN A 57 -4.48 -13.18 12.52
C GLN A 57 -3.51 -12.24 11.80
N ARG A 58 -2.29 -12.07 12.35
CA ARG A 58 -1.17 -11.42 11.63
C ARG A 58 -0.39 -12.46 10.83
N VAL A 59 -0.62 -12.49 9.53
CA VAL A 59 -0.23 -13.63 8.67
C VAL A 59 1.04 -13.41 7.86
N THR A 60 1.68 -12.25 7.96
CA THR A 60 2.96 -11.99 7.29
C THR A 60 4.08 -11.86 8.32
N VAL A 61 5.27 -12.33 7.99
CA VAL A 61 6.49 -12.10 8.77
C VAL A 61 7.51 -11.42 7.88
N SER A 62 8.14 -10.34 8.38
CA SER A 62 9.20 -9.63 7.68
C SER A 62 10.56 -10.14 8.11
N ALA A 63 11.44 -10.38 7.13
CA ALA A 63 12.86 -10.57 7.38
C ALA A 63 13.61 -9.24 7.60
N ILE A 64 12.96 -8.10 7.34
CA ILE A 64 13.47 -6.76 7.61
C ILE A 64 13.00 -6.32 8.99
N ASP A 65 13.94 -5.88 9.82
CA ASP A 65 13.69 -5.22 11.10
C ASP A 65 14.24 -3.79 11.04
N PRO A 66 13.39 -2.76 10.87
CA PRO A 66 13.83 -1.38 10.74
C PRO A 66 14.45 -0.82 12.02
N ASP A 67 14.19 -1.42 13.19
CA ASP A 67 14.71 -0.93 14.46
C ASP A 67 16.15 -1.41 14.71
N THR A 68 16.60 -2.45 13.98
CA THR A 68 17.93 -3.05 14.16
C THR A 68 18.80 -3.03 12.90
N MET A 69 18.24 -2.73 11.73
CA MET A 69 18.96 -2.67 10.46
C MET A 69 19.13 -1.23 9.94
N THR A 70 20.30 -0.92 9.40
CA THR A 70 20.55 0.32 8.66
C THR A 70 19.91 0.29 7.26
N GLN A 71 19.67 1.46 6.66
CA GLN A 71 19.13 1.55 5.29
C GLN A 71 19.95 0.76 4.26
N ALA A 72 21.28 0.83 4.34
CA ALA A 72 22.18 0.07 3.46
C ALA A 72 22.08 -1.46 3.68
N GLU A 73 21.92 -1.92 4.92
CA GLU A 73 21.71 -3.36 5.20
C GLU A 73 20.35 -3.84 4.70
N ILE A 74 19.31 -3.00 4.84
CA ILE A 74 17.98 -3.28 4.28
C ILE A 74 18.08 -3.36 2.75
N ASP A 75 18.74 -2.40 2.09
CA ASP A 75 18.91 -2.38 0.63
C ASP A 75 19.67 -3.62 0.14
N LEU A 76 20.76 -4.00 0.83
CA LEU A 76 21.49 -5.22 0.52
C LEU A 76 20.59 -6.46 0.60
N LYS A 77 19.74 -6.54 1.64
CA LYS A 77 18.82 -7.66 1.83
C LYS A 77 17.72 -7.67 0.76
N VAL A 78 17.20 -6.51 0.38
CA VAL A 78 16.26 -6.33 -0.73
C VAL A 78 16.88 -6.80 -2.04
N LYS A 79 18.09 -6.35 -2.38
CA LYS A 79 18.81 -6.78 -3.58
C LYS A 79 19.05 -8.28 -3.61
N GLN A 80 19.45 -8.86 -2.48
CA GLN A 80 19.60 -10.32 -2.35
C GLN A 80 18.28 -11.05 -2.56
N SER A 81 17.17 -10.56 -2.00
CA SER A 81 15.83 -11.14 -2.19
C SER A 81 15.43 -11.15 -3.68
N VAL A 82 15.60 -10.02 -4.37
CA VAL A 82 15.33 -9.92 -5.82
C VAL A 82 16.21 -10.87 -6.62
N HIS A 83 17.51 -10.92 -6.31
CA HIS A 83 18.46 -11.76 -7.05
C HIS A 83 18.17 -13.26 -6.90
N HIS A 84 17.79 -13.70 -5.70
CA HIS A 84 17.52 -15.11 -5.41
C HIS A 84 16.06 -15.51 -5.61
N GLY A 85 15.17 -14.56 -5.92
CA GLY A 85 13.73 -14.81 -6.07
C GLY A 85 13.02 -15.20 -4.76
N VAL A 86 13.62 -14.91 -3.60
CA VAL A 86 13.07 -15.25 -2.29
C VAL A 86 12.43 -14.01 -1.68
N SER A 87 11.12 -14.05 -1.41
CA SER A 87 10.38 -12.92 -0.80
C SER A 87 10.93 -12.55 0.59
N LEU A 88 11.11 -11.25 0.86
CA LEU A 88 11.43 -10.72 2.20
C LEU A 88 10.29 -10.90 3.20
N TYR A 89 9.09 -11.11 2.67
CA TYR A 89 7.88 -11.30 3.45
C TYR A 89 7.36 -12.71 3.23
N GLN A 90 7.23 -13.45 4.32
CA GLN A 90 6.68 -14.81 4.30
C GLN A 90 5.24 -14.80 4.78
N LEU A 91 4.44 -15.75 4.27
CA LEU A 91 3.10 -16.02 4.79
C LEU A 91 3.16 -17.12 5.85
N ASP A 92 2.42 -16.91 6.92
CA ASP A 92 2.26 -17.84 8.03
C ASP A 92 1.10 -18.80 7.72
N ASP A 93 1.43 -19.93 7.08
CA ASP A 93 0.47 -20.97 6.71
C ASP A 93 -0.36 -21.46 7.92
N ALA A 94 0.23 -21.51 9.11
CA ALA A 94 -0.48 -21.97 10.32
C ALA A 94 -1.56 -20.97 10.73
N LYS A 95 -1.26 -19.68 10.71
CA LYS A 95 -2.25 -18.63 10.99
C LYS A 95 -3.29 -18.49 9.88
N LEU A 96 -2.92 -18.65 8.62
CA LEU A 96 -3.88 -18.68 7.52
C LEU A 96 -4.86 -19.85 7.65
N LYS A 97 -4.38 -21.02 8.10
CA LYS A 97 -5.24 -22.16 8.46
C LYS A 97 -6.13 -21.92 9.67
N ILE A 98 -5.91 -20.89 10.48
CA ILE A 98 -6.84 -20.49 11.56
C ILE A 98 -7.83 -19.45 11.00
N ALA A 99 -7.35 -18.53 10.17
CA ALA A 99 -8.15 -17.45 9.61
C ALA A 99 -9.16 -17.92 8.55
N HIS A 100 -8.84 -18.96 7.78
CA HIS A 100 -9.70 -19.51 6.70
C HIS A 100 -10.27 -18.42 5.77
N PRO A 101 -9.44 -17.63 5.07
CA PRO A 101 -9.93 -16.55 4.24
C PRO A 101 -10.66 -17.05 2.99
N THR A 102 -11.69 -16.32 2.58
CA THR A 102 -12.40 -16.52 1.30
C THR A 102 -12.03 -15.43 0.27
N MET A 103 -11.44 -14.33 0.73
CA MET A 103 -10.87 -13.26 -0.08
C MET A 103 -9.47 -12.92 0.42
N ILE A 104 -8.46 -12.93 -0.45
CA ILE A 104 -7.12 -12.41 -0.17
C ILE A 104 -6.88 -11.16 -1.02
N LEU A 105 -6.64 -10.03 -0.37
CA LEU A 105 -6.23 -8.78 -1.02
C LEU A 105 -4.70 -8.72 -1.02
N THR A 106 -4.11 -8.60 -2.22
CA THR A 106 -2.66 -8.53 -2.42
C THR A 106 -2.33 -7.46 -3.47
N GLN A 107 -1.04 -7.24 -3.72
CA GLN A 107 -0.54 -6.30 -4.70
C GLN A 107 0.84 -6.76 -5.20
N ALA A 108 1.06 -6.71 -6.52
CA ALA A 108 2.33 -7.06 -7.15
C ALA A 108 3.03 -5.86 -7.84
N LEU A 109 2.64 -4.63 -7.47
CA LEU A 109 3.19 -3.39 -8.02
C LEU A 109 4.69 -3.22 -7.73
N CYS A 110 5.12 -3.61 -6.53
CA CYS A 110 6.50 -3.56 -6.07
C CYS A 110 6.94 -4.97 -5.69
N THR A 111 8.02 -5.46 -6.31
CA THR A 111 8.51 -6.83 -6.11
C THR A 111 9.14 -7.06 -4.73
N VAL A 112 9.35 -6.00 -3.95
CA VAL A 112 10.10 -6.05 -2.68
C VAL A 112 9.36 -5.45 -1.49
N CYS A 113 8.19 -4.85 -1.71
CA CYS A 113 7.47 -4.10 -0.67
C CYS A 113 6.43 -4.94 0.08
N ALA A 114 6.05 -6.09 -0.47
CA ALA A 114 5.05 -6.98 0.09
C ALA A 114 5.37 -8.44 -0.29
N THR A 115 4.58 -9.38 0.23
CA THR A 115 4.63 -10.78 -0.19
C THR A 115 4.44 -10.89 -1.71
N SER A 116 5.30 -11.65 -2.39
CA SER A 116 5.20 -11.82 -3.84
C SER A 116 3.90 -12.51 -4.27
N TYR A 117 3.38 -12.12 -5.43
CA TYR A 117 2.16 -12.73 -5.98
C TYR A 117 2.26 -14.24 -6.15
N SER A 118 3.41 -14.75 -6.61
CA SER A 118 3.66 -16.19 -6.70
C SER A 118 3.54 -16.89 -5.34
N THR A 119 4.07 -16.29 -4.28
CA THR A 119 3.95 -16.83 -2.91
C THR A 119 2.48 -16.89 -2.46
N VAL A 120 1.67 -15.89 -2.81
CA VAL A 120 0.23 -15.90 -2.51
C VAL A 120 -0.48 -17.03 -3.25
N ILE A 121 -0.24 -17.16 -4.55
CA ILE A 121 -0.84 -18.22 -5.38
C ILE A 121 -0.43 -19.61 -4.90
N ASP A 122 0.86 -19.84 -4.62
CA ASP A 122 1.34 -21.11 -4.10
C ASP A 122 0.69 -21.44 -2.75
N THR A 123 0.46 -20.43 -1.91
CA THR A 123 -0.22 -20.59 -0.62
C THR A 123 -1.70 -20.96 -0.81
N CYS A 124 -2.40 -20.33 -1.76
CA CYS A 124 -3.75 -20.73 -2.14
C CYS A 124 -3.81 -22.15 -2.69
N ASN A 125 -2.83 -22.57 -3.51
CA ASN A 125 -2.76 -23.94 -4.01
C ASN A 125 -2.54 -24.96 -2.89
N ARG A 126 -1.74 -24.62 -1.87
CA ARG A 126 -1.48 -25.50 -0.71
C ARG A 126 -2.65 -25.57 0.27
N LEU A 127 -3.36 -24.45 0.48
CA LEU A 127 -4.31 -24.29 1.60
C LEU A 127 -5.77 -24.11 1.16
N GLY A 128 -6.03 -23.90 -0.13
CA GLY A 128 -7.35 -23.58 -0.67
C GLY A 128 -8.41 -24.61 -0.31
N ASP A 129 -8.10 -25.90 -0.43
CA ASP A 129 -9.03 -26.98 -0.04
C ASP A 129 -9.36 -26.95 1.45
N THR A 130 -8.37 -26.62 2.30
CA THR A 130 -8.59 -26.45 3.75
C THR A 130 -9.51 -25.27 4.04
N PHE A 131 -9.36 -24.15 3.30
CA PHE A 131 -10.26 -23.01 3.45
C PHE A 131 -11.67 -23.36 2.97
N LYS A 132 -11.79 -24.05 1.84
CA LYS A 132 -13.06 -24.48 1.27
C LYS A 132 -13.81 -25.45 2.16
N GLU A 133 -13.14 -26.42 2.76
CA GLU A 133 -13.75 -27.36 3.71
C GLU A 133 -14.40 -26.63 4.90
N LYS A 134 -13.78 -25.54 5.36
CA LYS A 134 -14.22 -24.79 6.54
C LYS A 134 -15.26 -23.72 6.23
N THR A 135 -15.21 -23.14 5.03
CA THR A 135 -16.05 -21.98 4.66
C THR A 135 -17.12 -22.32 3.64
N GLY A 136 -17.01 -23.44 2.93
CA GLY A 136 -17.86 -23.78 1.79
C GLY A 136 -17.54 -22.98 0.52
N CYS A 137 -16.53 -22.12 0.53
CA CYS A 137 -16.19 -21.21 -0.57
C CYS A 137 -14.75 -21.41 -1.04
N ASP A 138 -14.54 -21.34 -2.36
CA ASP A 138 -13.18 -21.23 -2.91
C ASP A 138 -12.57 -19.87 -2.54
N VAL A 139 -11.31 -19.90 -2.11
CA VAL A 139 -10.56 -18.67 -1.85
C VAL A 139 -10.30 -17.94 -3.16
N LYS A 140 -10.60 -16.64 -3.17
CA LYS A 140 -10.31 -15.75 -4.29
C LYS A 140 -9.17 -14.82 -3.94
N VAL A 141 -8.30 -14.56 -4.90
CA VAL A 141 -7.17 -13.61 -4.77
C VAL A 141 -7.46 -12.41 -5.63
N LEU A 142 -7.43 -11.22 -5.04
CA LEU A 142 -7.55 -9.95 -5.72
C LEU A 142 -6.20 -9.22 -5.67
N ASN A 143 -5.57 -9.06 -6.83
CA ASN A 143 -4.30 -8.37 -6.99
C ASN A 143 -4.53 -6.92 -7.43
N LEU A 144 -4.27 -5.97 -6.54
CA LEU A 144 -4.47 -4.55 -6.76
C LEU A 144 -3.17 -3.94 -7.31
N GLU A 145 -3.22 -3.29 -8.48
CA GLU A 145 -2.03 -2.69 -9.12
C GLU A 145 -2.31 -1.25 -9.60
N PRO A 146 -2.52 -0.30 -8.67
CA PRO A 146 -2.73 1.09 -9.06
C PRO A 146 -1.44 1.71 -9.58
N HIS A 147 -1.50 2.47 -10.69
CA HIS A 147 -0.34 3.20 -11.24
C HIS A 147 -0.54 4.73 -11.24
N SER A 148 -1.76 5.19 -10.94
CA SER A 148 -2.18 6.60 -10.85
C SER A 148 -3.11 6.82 -9.67
N CYS A 149 -3.35 8.08 -9.26
CA CYS A 149 -4.36 8.42 -8.26
C CYS A 149 -5.75 7.94 -8.67
N LYS A 150 -6.06 7.98 -9.97
CA LYS A 150 -7.32 7.44 -10.51
C LYS A 150 -7.41 5.92 -10.35
N ASP A 151 -6.30 5.21 -10.52
CA ASP A 151 -6.28 3.77 -10.28
C ASP A 151 -6.44 3.45 -8.80
N VAL A 152 -5.83 4.23 -7.90
CA VAL A 152 -6.07 4.10 -6.45
C VAL A 152 -7.58 4.19 -6.17
N ALA A 153 -8.26 5.21 -6.70
CA ALA A 153 -9.71 5.34 -6.54
C ALA A 153 -10.49 4.15 -7.14
N ARG A 154 -9.99 3.57 -8.24
CA ARG A 154 -10.57 2.36 -8.86
C ARG A 154 -10.47 1.14 -7.96
N THR A 155 -9.37 0.98 -7.21
CA THR A 155 -9.22 -0.16 -6.28
C THR A 155 -10.31 -0.18 -5.22
N PHE A 156 -10.87 0.96 -4.83
CA PHE A 156 -11.97 1.03 -3.88
C PHE A 156 -13.23 0.33 -4.41
N VAL A 157 -13.56 0.60 -5.68
CA VAL A 157 -14.68 -0.04 -6.37
C VAL A 157 -14.40 -1.53 -6.59
N GLU A 158 -13.19 -1.88 -7.00
CA GLU A 158 -12.79 -3.26 -7.29
C GLU A 158 -12.90 -4.14 -6.03
N VAL A 159 -12.36 -3.69 -4.89
CA VAL A 159 -12.50 -4.40 -3.62
C VAL A 159 -13.97 -4.49 -3.20
N ALA A 160 -14.71 -3.39 -3.30
CA ALA A 160 -16.12 -3.35 -2.91
C ALA A 160 -16.99 -4.29 -3.75
N GLU A 161 -16.79 -4.35 -5.06
CA GLU A 161 -17.51 -5.22 -5.97
C GLU A 161 -17.26 -6.70 -5.64
N HIS A 162 -16.00 -7.09 -5.39
CA HIS A 162 -15.67 -8.45 -4.96
C HIS A 162 -16.22 -8.82 -3.58
N CYS A 163 -16.47 -7.82 -2.72
CA CYS A 163 -17.08 -8.00 -1.41
C CYS A 163 -18.62 -7.89 -1.42
N GLY A 164 -19.25 -7.57 -2.55
CA GLY A 164 -20.71 -7.42 -2.67
C GLY A 164 -21.27 -6.08 -2.18
N VAL A 165 -20.43 -5.06 -2.01
CA VAL A 165 -20.80 -3.73 -1.50
C VAL A 165 -20.44 -2.60 -2.46
N LYS A 166 -20.58 -2.85 -3.77
CA LYS A 166 -20.11 -1.98 -4.86
C LYS A 166 -20.46 -0.51 -4.66
N GLU A 167 -21.68 -0.19 -4.26
CA GLU A 167 -22.15 1.19 -4.06
C GLU A 167 -21.33 1.93 -2.99
N ARG A 168 -20.82 1.22 -1.97
CA ARG A 168 -19.92 1.81 -0.96
C ARG A 168 -18.56 2.16 -1.56
N GLY A 169 -18.06 1.33 -2.47
CA GLY A 169 -16.82 1.60 -3.20
C GLY A 169 -16.95 2.75 -4.19
N GLU A 170 -18.09 2.86 -4.87
CA GLU A 170 -18.38 4.00 -5.75
C GLU A 170 -18.48 5.31 -4.95
N ALA A 171 -19.18 5.30 -3.81
CA ALA A 171 -19.23 6.45 -2.93
C ALA A 171 -17.84 6.85 -2.41
N LEU A 172 -17.01 5.88 -2.00
CA LEU A 172 -15.64 6.14 -1.54
C LEU A 172 -14.73 6.66 -2.65
N ARG A 173 -14.87 6.15 -3.88
CA ARG A 173 -14.19 6.68 -5.07
C ARG A 173 -14.56 8.14 -5.30
N ASP A 174 -15.86 8.45 -5.27
CA ASP A 174 -16.36 9.80 -5.53
C ASP A 174 -15.86 10.77 -4.44
N GLU A 175 -15.92 10.38 -3.16
CA GLU A 175 -15.36 11.15 -2.04
C GLU A 175 -13.86 11.45 -2.26
N PHE A 176 -13.08 10.44 -2.66
CA PHE A 176 -11.66 10.60 -2.93
C PHE A 176 -11.40 11.56 -4.09
N MET A 177 -12.11 11.40 -5.21
CA MET A 177 -11.95 12.25 -6.39
C MET A 177 -12.39 13.70 -6.12
N ASP A 178 -13.46 13.89 -5.36
CA ASP A 178 -13.91 15.21 -4.92
C ASP A 178 -12.90 15.87 -3.98
N GLY A 179 -12.23 15.09 -3.13
CA GLY A 179 -11.07 15.55 -2.33
C GLY A 179 -9.95 16.08 -3.21
N MET A 180 -9.55 15.32 -4.24
CA MET A 180 -8.50 15.72 -5.18
C MET A 180 -8.87 16.99 -5.95
N GLN A 181 -10.12 17.11 -6.41
CA GLN A 181 -10.61 18.30 -7.09
C GLN A 181 -10.63 19.53 -6.18
N ARG A 182 -11.01 19.38 -4.90
CA ARG A 182 -10.95 20.47 -3.92
C ARG A 182 -9.52 20.95 -3.67
N ILE A 183 -8.55 20.04 -3.59
CA ILE A 183 -7.14 20.40 -3.47
C ILE A 183 -6.69 21.19 -4.69
N GLN A 184 -7.00 20.70 -5.90
CA GLN A 184 -6.64 21.39 -7.13
C GLN A 184 -7.25 22.79 -7.22
N ALA A 185 -8.55 22.94 -6.91
CA ALA A 185 -9.21 24.23 -6.90
C ALA A 185 -8.61 25.20 -5.86
N ALA A 186 -8.23 24.69 -4.69
CA ALA A 186 -7.56 25.48 -3.66
C ALA A 186 -6.18 25.96 -4.14
N VAL A 187 -5.39 25.08 -4.76
CA VAL A 187 -4.09 25.41 -5.35
C VAL A 187 -4.23 26.46 -6.46
N GLU A 188 -5.19 26.29 -7.37
CA GLU A 188 -5.45 27.24 -8.47
C GLU A 188 -5.94 28.60 -7.98
N SER A 189 -6.56 28.68 -6.80
CA SER A 189 -7.00 29.93 -6.19
C SER A 189 -5.87 30.77 -5.59
N VAL A 190 -4.66 30.21 -5.44
CA VAL A 190 -3.50 30.94 -4.94
C VAL A 190 -2.95 31.84 -6.04
N GLU A 191 -3.10 33.15 -5.89
CA GLU A 191 -2.48 34.13 -6.78
C GLU A 191 -0.96 34.13 -6.58
N LEU A 192 -0.25 33.48 -7.52
CA LEU A 192 1.20 33.60 -7.63
C LEU A 192 1.55 34.72 -8.61
N PRO A 193 2.62 35.51 -8.35
CA PRO A 193 3.14 36.43 -9.35
C PRO A 193 3.40 35.69 -10.67
N THR A 194 3.05 36.28 -11.81
CA THR A 194 3.20 35.68 -13.15
C THR A 194 4.65 35.28 -13.50
N SER A 195 5.63 35.78 -12.76
CA SER A 195 7.05 35.44 -12.90
C SER A 195 7.50 34.25 -12.05
N THR A 196 6.64 33.71 -11.18
CA THR A 196 7.01 32.64 -10.25
C THR A 196 6.82 31.29 -10.93
N ARG A 197 7.92 30.57 -11.16
CA ARG A 197 7.85 29.16 -11.58
C ARG A 197 7.25 28.30 -10.47
N LYS A 198 6.62 27.18 -10.82
CA LYS A 198 6.15 26.21 -9.83
C LYS A 198 7.33 25.68 -8.99
N PRO A 199 7.15 25.43 -7.68
CA PRO A 199 8.15 24.76 -6.88
C PRO A 199 8.45 23.38 -7.46
N ARG A 200 9.73 23.07 -7.58
CA ARG A 200 10.26 21.80 -8.07
C ARG A 200 10.53 20.91 -6.87
N VAL A 201 9.77 19.82 -6.79
CA VAL A 201 9.75 18.93 -5.63
C VAL A 201 10.42 17.61 -5.97
N TYR A 202 11.31 17.17 -5.07
CA TYR A 202 11.84 15.81 -5.05
C TYR A 202 11.25 15.05 -3.86
N VAL A 203 10.55 13.94 -4.12
CA VAL A 203 10.14 12.99 -3.08
C VAL A 203 11.16 11.85 -3.02
N VAL A 204 11.76 11.67 -1.85
CA VAL A 204 12.72 10.59 -1.54
C VAL A 204 11.96 9.44 -0.90
N GLU A 205 11.87 8.29 -1.58
CA GLU A 205 11.20 7.09 -1.04
C GLU A 205 12.14 6.13 -0.31
N TRP A 206 13.43 6.19 -0.65
CA TRP A 206 14.50 5.40 -0.05
C TRP A 206 15.74 6.27 0.00
N LEU A 207 16.53 6.18 1.07
CA LEU A 207 17.67 7.08 1.28
C LEU A 207 18.99 6.54 0.73
N ASP A 208 19.32 5.28 1.03
CA ASP A 208 20.62 4.71 0.66
C ASP A 208 20.48 3.35 -0.04
N PRO A 209 20.66 3.31 -1.38
CA PRO A 209 20.84 4.44 -2.30
C PRO A 209 19.52 5.21 -2.53
N PRO A 210 19.55 6.48 -2.97
CA PRO A 210 18.32 7.27 -3.04
C PRO A 210 17.39 6.76 -4.15
N PHE A 211 16.10 6.62 -3.86
CA PHE A 211 15.05 6.37 -4.87
C PHE A 211 14.09 7.55 -4.96
N ASP A 212 13.60 7.81 -6.17
CA ASP A 212 12.50 8.75 -6.39
C ASP A 212 11.12 8.11 -6.17
N GLY A 213 10.10 8.97 -6.10
CA GLY A 213 8.70 8.55 -6.10
C GLY A 213 8.19 8.20 -7.49
N GLY A 214 7.64 7.00 -7.64
CA GLY A 214 7.01 6.52 -8.87
C GLY A 214 5.48 6.52 -8.84
N HIS A 215 4.89 5.99 -9.91
CA HIS A 215 3.45 5.79 -10.05
C HIS A 215 2.66 7.09 -9.80
N TRP A 216 1.81 7.12 -8.78
CA TRP A 216 0.97 8.26 -8.45
C TRP A 216 1.68 9.38 -7.69
N VAL A 217 2.93 9.20 -7.24
CA VAL A 217 3.65 10.23 -6.48
C VAL A 217 3.89 11.51 -7.30
N PRO A 218 4.36 11.46 -8.56
CA PRO A 218 4.45 12.64 -9.42
C PRO A 218 3.08 13.30 -9.68
N GLU A 219 1.98 12.53 -9.71
CA GLU A 219 0.63 13.10 -9.80
C GLU A 219 0.28 13.90 -8.54
N GLN A 220 0.56 13.37 -7.34
CA GLN A 220 0.33 14.06 -6.07
C GLN A 220 1.09 15.40 -6.00
N ILE A 221 2.34 15.42 -6.47
CA ILE A 221 3.15 16.65 -6.57
C ILE A 221 2.43 17.69 -7.43
N ARG A 222 1.88 17.29 -8.58
CA ARG A 222 1.13 18.19 -9.48
C ARG A 222 -0.17 18.67 -8.88
N TYR A 223 -0.92 17.80 -8.21
CA TYR A 223 -2.13 18.19 -7.49
C TYR A 223 -1.84 19.22 -6.40
N GLY A 224 -0.64 19.18 -5.80
CA GLY A 224 -0.15 20.20 -4.87
C GLY A 224 0.34 21.51 -5.52
N GLY A 225 0.26 21.65 -6.85
CA GLY A 225 0.69 22.86 -7.57
C GLY A 225 2.19 22.92 -7.88
N CYS A 226 2.90 21.81 -7.69
CA CYS A 226 4.34 21.70 -7.87
C CYS A 226 4.72 20.89 -9.12
N ASP A 227 5.98 20.96 -9.52
CA ASP A 227 6.54 20.14 -10.60
C ASP A 227 7.47 19.05 -10.03
N PRO A 228 7.30 17.77 -10.41
CA PRO A 228 8.19 16.71 -9.98
C PRO A 228 9.57 16.85 -10.66
N VAL A 229 10.64 16.85 -9.87
CA VAL A 229 12.02 16.93 -10.40
C VAL A 229 12.38 15.64 -11.15
N PHE A 230 12.01 14.49 -10.58
CA PHE A 230 12.25 13.19 -11.15
C PHE A 230 10.94 12.48 -11.50
N ASN A 231 11.04 11.59 -12.48
CA ASN A 231 9.97 10.69 -12.91
C ASN A 231 8.64 11.37 -13.33
N PRO A 232 8.66 12.43 -14.16
CA PRO A 232 7.43 13.13 -14.56
C PRO A 232 6.44 12.21 -15.29
N GLU A 233 6.92 11.18 -15.99
CA GLU A 233 6.07 10.24 -16.73
C GLU A 233 5.29 9.26 -15.84
N CYS A 234 5.43 9.34 -14.51
CA CYS A 234 4.72 8.47 -13.56
C CYS A 234 5.08 6.98 -13.71
N ASP A 235 6.30 6.67 -14.17
CA ASP A 235 6.80 5.30 -14.21
C ASP A 235 7.06 4.75 -12.79
N ARG A 236 7.48 3.49 -12.68
CA ARG A 236 8.02 2.90 -11.44
C ARG A 236 9.16 3.76 -10.85
N SER A 237 9.28 3.73 -9.53
CA SER A 237 10.38 4.35 -8.78
C SER A 237 11.74 3.89 -9.32
N LYS A 238 12.68 4.83 -9.47
CA LYS A 238 14.01 4.62 -10.05
C LYS A 238 15.07 5.00 -9.01
N GLN A 239 16.10 4.17 -8.91
CA GLN A 239 17.30 4.52 -8.15
C GLN A 239 17.97 5.74 -8.79
N ARG A 240 18.41 6.67 -7.95
CA ARG A 240 19.13 7.89 -8.31
C ARG A 240 20.52 7.87 -7.69
N SER A 241 21.39 8.75 -8.17
CA SER A 241 22.66 9.05 -7.52
C SER A 241 22.59 10.37 -6.77
N TRP A 242 23.31 10.47 -5.65
CA TRP A 242 23.46 11.74 -4.91
C TRP A 242 24.05 12.86 -5.77
N LYS A 243 24.88 12.50 -6.77
CA LYS A 243 25.40 13.45 -7.75
C LYS A 243 24.29 14.03 -8.63
N GLU A 244 23.44 13.19 -9.22
CA GLU A 244 22.29 13.65 -10.03
C GLU A 244 21.34 14.53 -9.20
N ILE A 245 21.12 14.17 -7.93
CA ILE A 245 20.28 14.96 -7.01
C ILE A 245 20.90 16.34 -6.75
N ALA A 246 22.20 16.40 -6.43
CA ALA A 246 22.91 17.65 -6.16
C ALA A 246 23.03 18.57 -7.38
N GLU A 247 23.07 18.00 -8.59
CA GLU A 247 23.12 18.73 -9.87
C GLU A 247 21.72 19.15 -10.36
N SER A 248 20.64 18.71 -9.69
CA SER A 248 19.27 19.03 -10.04
C SER A 248 18.79 20.34 -9.38
N ASP A 249 17.99 21.11 -10.12
CA ASP A 249 17.33 22.32 -9.61
C ASP A 249 16.09 21.93 -8.79
N ILE A 250 16.30 21.65 -7.50
CA ILE A 250 15.29 21.23 -6.52
C ILE A 250 15.02 22.40 -5.57
N ASP A 251 13.75 22.76 -5.38
CA ASP A 251 13.37 23.75 -4.36
C ASP A 251 13.01 23.12 -3.03
N VAL A 252 12.36 21.94 -3.09
CA VAL A 252 11.84 21.25 -1.91
C VAL A 252 12.16 19.77 -1.99
N VAL A 253 12.69 19.23 -0.90
CA VAL A 253 12.87 17.79 -0.69
C VAL A 253 11.82 17.33 0.32
N LEU A 254 11.04 16.33 -0.06
CA LEU A 254 10.11 15.63 0.82
C LEU A 254 10.62 14.22 1.05
N GLU A 255 10.90 13.87 2.31
CA GLU A 255 11.23 12.50 2.69
C GLU A 255 9.94 11.74 3.01
N SER A 256 9.63 10.66 2.28
CA SER A 256 8.52 9.79 2.67
C SER A 256 8.99 8.85 3.78
N GLN A 257 8.67 9.17 5.02
CA GLN A 257 9.06 8.30 6.14
C GLN A 257 8.23 7.01 6.16
N GLY A 258 8.83 5.91 5.70
CA GLY A 258 8.46 4.57 6.16
C GLY A 258 8.97 4.34 7.59
N ARG A 259 8.53 3.27 8.28
CA ARG A 259 9.12 2.90 9.59
C ARG A 259 10.64 2.66 9.54
N THR A 260 11.19 2.42 8.36
CA THR A 260 12.62 2.32 8.06
C THR A 260 13.34 3.68 8.08
N GLY A 261 12.61 4.81 7.98
CA GLY A 261 13.14 6.18 7.95
C GLY A 261 13.41 6.81 9.32
N SER A 262 12.93 6.21 10.42
CA SER A 262 13.22 6.72 11.78
C SER A 262 14.72 6.67 12.13
N ALA A 263 15.47 5.74 11.53
CA ALA A 263 16.93 5.72 11.57
C ALA A 263 17.59 6.69 10.56
N GLY A 264 16.89 7.03 9.48
CA GLY A 264 17.35 7.91 8.38
C GLY A 264 17.27 9.40 8.69
N ALA A 265 16.38 9.83 9.60
CA ALA A 265 16.29 11.23 10.03
C ALA A 265 17.60 11.81 10.60
N LYS A 266 18.55 10.95 11.03
CA LYS A 266 19.90 11.35 11.48
C LYS A 266 20.91 11.58 10.35
N GLN A 267 20.58 11.27 9.09
CA GLN A 267 21.49 11.47 7.94
C GLN A 267 21.35 12.86 7.29
N PHE A 268 20.35 13.65 7.70
CA PHE A 268 20.11 15.00 7.20
C PHE A 268 20.63 16.12 8.13
N GLU A 269 21.25 15.77 9.26
CA GLU A 269 22.04 16.68 10.12
C GLU A 269 23.53 16.67 9.73
#